data_AF-A0A3R9UYQ2-F1
#
_entry.id   AF-A0A3R9UYQ2-F1
#
_cell.length_a   1.000
_cell.length_b   1.000
_cell.length_c   1.000
_cell.angle_alpha   90.00
_cell.angle_beta   90.00
_cell.angle_gamma   90.00
#
_symmetry.space_group_name_H-M   'P 1'
#
loop_
_entity.id
_entity.type
_entity.pdbx_description
1 polymer ?
#
loop_
_entity_poly.entity_id
_entity_poly.type
_entity_poly.pdbx_seq_one_letter_code
_entity_poly.pdbx_strand_id
1 'polypeptide(L)' 'MDKKNALRAGAVTAGSTLMMLLMTSPALALTRDDGDDPGQGISLAETLGVFVVLPVVLFLAIAGLVMVGDKSRKQQQG' A
#
# COMPACT_ATOMS: atom_id res chain seq x y z
N MET A 1 49.82 -21.14 20.85
CA MET A 1 48.45 -21.62 20.58
C MET A 1 48.54 -22.97 19.89
N ASP A 2 47.83 -23.98 20.37
CA ASP A 2 47.86 -25.32 19.78
C ASP A 2 47.12 -25.37 18.43
N LYS A 3 47.64 -26.15 17.48
CA LYS A 3 47.02 -26.36 16.15
C LYS A 3 45.55 -26.81 16.24
N LYS A 4 45.20 -27.55 17.30
CA LYS A 4 43.83 -28.00 17.58
C LYS A 4 42.89 -26.83 17.94
N ASN A 5 43.40 -25.82 18.65
CA ASN A 5 42.63 -24.64 19.02
C ASN A 5 42.45 -23.71 17.81
N ALA A 6 43.46 -23.62 16.95
CA ALA A 6 43.35 -22.89 15.68
C ALA A 6 42.31 -23.53 14.74
N LEU A 7 42.30 -24.86 14.62
CA LEU A 7 41.30 -25.58 13.81
C LEU A 7 39.86 -25.39 14.35
N ARG A 8 39.69 -25.47 15.67
CA ARG A 8 38.39 -25.24 16.32
C ARG A 8 37.90 -23.80 16.14
N ALA A 9 38.79 -22.83 16.31
CA ALA A 9 38.46 -21.42 16.09
C ALA A 9 38.06 -21.17 14.63
N GLY A 10 38.83 -21.71 13.67
CA GLY A 10 38.51 -21.60 12.24
C GLY A 10 37.17 -22.23 11.86
N ALA A 11 36.87 -23.43 12.39
CA ALA A 11 35.58 -24.09 12.15
C ALA A 11 34.40 -23.32 12.74
N VAL A 12 34.55 -22.76 13.95
CA VAL A 12 33.52 -21.93 14.58
C VAL A 12 33.32 -20.64 13.81
N THR A 13 34.39 -19.92 13.46
CA THR A 13 34.28 -18.68 12.69
C THR A 13 33.63 -18.92 11.34
N ALA A 14 34.07 -19.94 10.58
CA ALA A 14 33.50 -20.26 9.27
C ALA A 14 32.03 -20.69 9.36
N GLY A 15 31.69 -21.52 10.35
CA GLY A 15 30.32 -21.96 10.60
C GLY A 15 29.40 -20.80 11.00
N SER A 16 29.86 -19.93 11.90
CA SER A 16 29.11 -18.74 12.33
C SER A 16 28.96 -17.72 11.20
N THR A 17 30.00 -17.45 10.41
CA THR A 17 29.88 -16.56 9.24
C THR A 17 28.95 -17.14 8.19
N LEU A 18 29.02 -18.46 7.93
CA LEU A 18 28.12 -19.11 7.00
C LEU A 18 26.67 -19.06 7.50
N MET A 19 26.42 -19.39 8.77
CA MET A 19 25.09 -19.28 9.36
C MET A 19 24.58 -17.83 9.33
N MET A 20 25.43 -16.85 9.62
CA MET A 20 25.07 -15.44 9.55
C MET A 20 24.74 -15.00 8.12
N LEU A 21 25.48 -15.51 7.11
CA LEU A 21 25.19 -15.29 5.69
C LEU A 21 23.90 -16.00 5.24
N LEU A 22 23.62 -17.20 5.73
CA LEU A 22 22.40 -17.96 5.40
C LEU A 22 21.15 -17.41 6.09
N MET A 23 21.30 -16.79 7.27
CA MET A 23 20.20 -16.21 8.04
C MET A 23 19.92 -14.74 7.69
N THR A 24 20.85 -14.06 6.98
CA THR A 24 20.61 -12.72 6.43
C THR A 24 20.03 -12.83 5.02
N SER A 25 18.72 -13.01 4.94
CA SER A 25 17.98 -12.90 3.68
C SER A 25 17.33 -11.52 3.60
N PRO A 26 17.98 -10.56 2.93
CA PRO A 26 17.25 -9.74 1.96
C PRO A 26 18.01 -9.53 0.63
N ALA A 27 19.19 -10.12 0.44
CA ALA A 27 20.03 -9.85 -0.74
C ALA A 27 19.83 -10.80 -1.94
N LEU A 28 19.11 -11.92 -1.78
CA LEU A 28 18.80 -12.88 -2.86
C LEU A 28 17.35 -12.82 -3.36
N ALA A 29 16.57 -11.84 -2.87
CA ALA A 29 15.21 -11.59 -3.33
C ALA A 29 15.21 -10.37 -4.26
N LEU A 30 15.67 -10.56 -5.50
CA LEU A 30 15.25 -9.72 -6.63
C LEU A 30 13.83 -10.13 -7.10
N THR A 31 12.98 -10.56 -6.16
CA THR A 31 11.55 -10.66 -6.42
C THR A 31 11.07 -9.22 -6.43
N ARG A 32 10.80 -8.70 -7.63
CA ARG A 32 10.07 -7.45 -7.76
C ARG A 32 8.74 -7.70 -7.06
N ASP A 33 8.52 -7.00 -5.95
CA ASP A 33 7.26 -7.10 -5.23
C ASP A 33 6.21 -6.40 -6.10
N ASP A 34 5.02 -6.98 -6.23
CA ASP A 34 3.92 -6.34 -6.97
C ASP A 34 3.48 -5.03 -6.28
N GLY A 35 3.99 -4.76 -5.07
CA GLY A 35 3.91 -3.46 -4.40
C GLY A 35 4.86 -2.37 -4.96
N ASP A 36 5.88 -2.74 -5.73
CA ASP A 36 6.81 -1.80 -6.39
C ASP A 36 6.30 -1.33 -7.76
N ASP A 37 5.32 -2.03 -8.37
CA ASP A 37 4.68 -1.62 -9.60
C ASP A 37 3.29 -1.03 -9.30
N PRO A 38 3.13 0.31 -9.29
CA PRO A 38 1.84 0.94 -9.04
C PRO A 38 0.83 0.71 -10.18
N GLY A 39 1.19 -0.03 -11.22
CA GLY A 39 0.37 -0.25 -12.41
C GLY A 39 0.28 1.00 -13.29
N GLN A 40 -0.63 0.96 -14.26
CA GLN A 40 -0.85 2.09 -15.14
C GLN A 40 -1.52 3.23 -14.37
N GLY A 41 -0.81 4.35 -14.20
CA GLY A 41 -1.34 5.55 -13.56
C GLY A 41 -2.56 6.10 -14.30
N ILE A 42 -3.56 6.56 -13.54
CA ILE A 42 -4.73 7.27 -14.07
C ILE A 42 -4.35 8.69 -14.53
N SER A 43 -4.99 9.16 -15.59
CA SER A 43 -4.73 10.51 -16.10
C SER A 43 -5.20 11.58 -15.10
N LEU A 44 -4.60 12.79 -15.12
CA LEU A 44 -5.03 13.89 -14.27
C LEU A 44 -6.53 14.20 -14.40
N ALA A 45 -7.05 14.15 -15.63
CA ALA A 45 -8.46 14.40 -15.90
C ALA A 45 -9.35 13.33 -15.26
N GLU A 46 -8.93 12.07 -15.31
CA GLU A 46 -9.64 10.95 -14.69
C GLU A 46 -9.59 11.02 -13.17
N THR A 47 -8.44 11.34 -12.59
CA THR A 47 -8.29 11.59 -11.14
C THR A 47 -9.25 12.67 -10.68
N LEU A 48 -9.27 13.83 -11.36
CA LEU A 48 -10.18 14.92 -11.00
C LEU A 48 -11.65 14.54 -11.24
N GLY A 49 -11.92 13.80 -12.32
CA GLY A 49 -13.26 13.31 -12.63
C GLY A 49 -13.81 12.41 -11.53
N VAL A 50 -13.05 11.41 -11.09
CA VAL A 50 -13.48 10.41 -10.12
C VAL A 50 -13.44 10.95 -8.69
N PHE A 51 -12.39 11.67 -8.30
CA PHE A 51 -12.18 12.05 -6.90
C PHE A 51 -12.69 13.45 -6.54
N VAL A 52 -13.05 14.29 -7.52
CA VAL A 52 -13.54 15.66 -7.26
C VAL A 52 -14.91 15.85 -7.88
N VAL A 53 -15.05 15.65 -9.19
CA VAL A 53 -16.30 15.94 -9.90
C VAL A 53 -17.41 14.99 -9.47
N LEU A 54 -17.15 13.68 -9.44
CA LEU A 54 -18.14 12.68 -9.08
C LEU A 54 -18.70 12.89 -7.65
N PRO A 55 -17.88 13.11 -6.60
CA PRO A 55 -18.38 13.48 -5.27
C PRO A 55 -19.24 14.75 -5.25
N VAL A 56 -18.85 15.80 -5.97
CA VAL A 56 -19.62 17.05 -6.05
C VAL A 56 -20.98 16.82 -6.71
N VAL A 57 -21.02 16.08 -7.81
CA VAL A 57 -22.28 15.75 -8.50
C VAL A 57 -23.21 14.95 -7.59
N LEU A 58 -22.69 13.94 -6.89
CA LEU A 58 -23.47 13.16 -5.92
C LEU A 58 -24.03 14.04 -4.81
N PHE A 59 -23.21 14.94 -4.25
CA PHE A 59 -23.66 15.88 -3.24
C PHE A 59 -24.79 16.78 -3.74
N LEU A 60 -24.63 17.39 -4.91
CA LEU A 60 -25.66 18.26 -5.50
C LEU A 60 -26.95 17.49 -5.82
N ALA A 61 -26.84 16.26 -6.29
CA ALA A 61 -28.00 15.40 -6.51
C ALA A 61 -28.76 15.18 -5.20
N ILE A 62 -28.07 14.76 -4.12
CA ILE A 62 -28.69 14.55 -2.80
C ILE A 62 -29.32 15.85 -2.28
N ALA A 63 -28.59 16.96 -2.32
CA ALA A 63 -29.09 18.25 -1.86
C ALA A 63 -30.36 18.68 -2.65
N GLY A 64 -30.36 18.49 -3.97
CA GLY A 64 -31.52 18.76 -4.82
C GLY A 64 -32.71 17.87 -4.47
N LEU A 65 -32.49 16.57 -4.31
CA LEU A 65 -33.53 15.63 -3.87
C LEU A 65 -34.13 16.02 -2.50
N VAL A 66 -33.28 16.39 -1.53
CA VAL A 66 -33.72 16.86 -0.22
C VAL A 66 -34.58 18.13 -0.35
N MET A 67 -34.15 19.10 -1.15
CA MET A 67 -34.90 20.35 -1.36
C MET A 67 -36.27 20.10 -2.01
N VAL A 68 -36.35 19.21 -2.99
CA VAL A 68 -37.61 18.81 -3.63
C VAL A 68 -38.52 18.10 -2.63
N GLY A 69 -37.98 17.14 -1.87
CA GLY A 69 -38.74 16.41 -0.85
C GLY A 69 -39.28 17.32 0.26
N ASP A 70 -38.50 18.31 0.70
CA ASP A 70 -38.91 19.25 1.74
C ASP A 70 -40.04 20.18 1.28
N LYS A 71 -39.94 20.71 0.05
CA LYS A 71 -41.02 21.50 -0.56
C LYS A 71 -42.33 20.71 -0.64
N SER A 72 -42.27 19.43 -1.01
CA SER A 72 -43.46 18.58 -1.12
C SER A 72 -44.16 18.37 0.23
N ARG A 73 -43.41 18.25 1.34
CA ARG A 73 -44.00 18.14 2.68
C ARG A 73 -44.63 19.45 3.15
N LYS A 74 -44.00 20.58 2.86
CA LYS A 74 -44.52 21.91 3.22
C LYS A 74 -45.83 22.24 2.49
N GLN A 75 -46.00 21.80 1.24
CA GLN A 75 -47.27 21.95 0.50
C GLN A 75 -48.41 21.05 1.02
N GLN A 76 -48.13 19.92 1.66
CA GLN A 76 -49.17 19.04 2.22
C GLN A 76 -49.71 19.52 3.57
N GLN A 77 -49.01 20.42 4.27
CA GLN A 77 -49.36 20.88 5.62
C GLN A 77 -49.96 22.30 5.67
N GLY A 78 -50.16 22.94 4.52
CA GLY A 78 -50.85 24.24 4.40
C GLY A 78 -52.19 24.09 3.69
#